data_AF-A0A9E7B400-F1
#
_entry.id   AF-A0A9E7B400-F1
#
_cell.length_a   1.000
_cell.length_b   1.000
_cell.length_c   1.000
_cell.angle_alpha   90.00
_cell.angle_beta   90.00
_cell.angle_gamma   90.00
#
_symmetry.space_group_name_H-M   'P 1'
#
loop_
_entity.id
_entity.type
_entity.pdbx_description
1 polymer ?
#
loop_
_entity_poly.entity_id
_entity_poly.type
_entity_poly.pdbx_seq_one_letter_code
_entity_poly.pdbx_strand_id
1 'polypeptide(L)'
;MNVDKMAVQQLQKYFQDKSRVKGEFSNEELARQRAFTIRYKSLENLDKQLLEFESHFSKHQGKLIWAPKSDWAFKEIKELAGPKVYTRQHRLLHEIGLLDSKPSGWTYFDESYFRYNPDNPSFPEWQDAQAGQKQIAARPQPDKDSCAILFPEFYISENGSLLLANNDPYVNALLNTCKRIIFIVGIEQVCPTMADSEYFLSLLGKYRFGKSEFNDYTFVSPGNSQRELHPQTEMHVVMLDNGRTDILGHIPERQSLYCIQCGACKQESNHLVLNSSKPAIIDAIKQALVEGSQEKHWQALFDFPLSGRASQDCPVNVDLKGLLLHMRQLAVTGKHAPRGESYAWIAWKKAMMSRKWLNKGAQIKNFTLKSFFKKSWGEQREFPKITDKSFNDWWLETRGKEEA
;
A
#
# COMPACT_ATOMS: atom_id res chain seq x y z
N MET A 1 17.90 -14.01 -14.15
CA MET A 1 17.70 -13.49 -12.78
C MET A 1 18.32 -14.48 -11.82
N ASN A 2 19.45 -14.12 -11.21
CA ASN A 2 19.88 -14.82 -10.00
C ASN A 2 18.76 -14.65 -8.98
N VAL A 3 18.07 -15.73 -8.65
CA VAL A 3 17.21 -15.73 -7.47
C VAL A 3 18.16 -15.57 -6.30
N ASP A 4 18.12 -14.40 -5.68
CA ASP A 4 18.98 -14.10 -4.54
C ASP A 4 18.64 -15.12 -3.44
N LYS A 5 19.62 -15.98 -3.11
CA LYS A 5 19.45 -17.02 -2.08
C LYS A 5 19.06 -16.38 -0.74
N MET A 6 19.50 -15.15 -0.48
CA MET A 6 19.08 -14.39 0.70
C MET A 6 17.59 -14.07 0.66
N ALA A 7 17.05 -13.69 -0.50
CA ALA A 7 15.63 -13.35 -0.63
C ALA A 7 14.70 -14.58 -0.46
N VAL A 8 15.15 -15.77 -0.86
CA VAL A 8 14.40 -17.02 -0.62
C VAL A 8 14.42 -17.40 0.85
N GLN A 9 15.57 -17.29 1.52
CA GLN A 9 15.70 -17.54 2.95
C GLN A 9 14.85 -16.55 3.78
N GLN A 10 14.82 -15.28 3.38
CA GLN A 10 13.97 -14.25 3.98
C GLN A 10 12.48 -14.60 3.89
N LEU A 11 12.01 -15.08 2.74
CA LEU A 11 10.62 -15.53 2.59
C LEU A 11 10.31 -16.72 3.50
N GLN A 12 11.17 -17.74 3.53
CA GLN A 12 10.94 -18.92 4.37
C GLN A 12 10.83 -18.54 5.85
N LYS A 13 11.71 -17.64 6.30
CA LYS A 13 11.70 -17.14 7.68
C LYS A 13 10.45 -16.28 7.96
N TYR A 14 10.05 -15.40 7.04
CA TYR A 14 8.78 -14.65 7.15
C TYR A 14 7.58 -15.58 7.34
N PHE A 15 7.44 -16.64 6.53
CA PHE A 15 6.31 -17.57 6.66
C PHE A 15 6.34 -18.36 7.97
N GLN A 16 7.53 -18.76 8.45
CA GLN A 16 7.68 -19.40 9.75
C GLN A 16 7.29 -18.47 10.89
N ASP A 17 7.70 -17.21 10.82
CA ASP A 17 7.47 -16.22 11.86
C ASP A 17 6.02 -15.73 11.90
N LYS A 18 5.40 -15.53 10.73
CA LYS A 18 3.95 -15.29 10.61
C LYS A 18 3.12 -16.40 11.25
N SER A 19 3.56 -17.66 11.13
CA SER A 19 2.87 -18.80 11.76
C SER A 19 3.04 -18.87 13.28
N ARG A 20 4.05 -18.17 13.83
CA ARG A 20 4.35 -18.16 15.28
C ARG A 20 3.58 -17.09 16.03
N VAL A 21 3.27 -15.97 15.40
CA VAL A 21 2.46 -14.90 16.02
C VAL A 21 1.00 -15.32 16.02
N LYS A 22 0.59 -16.00 17.09
CA LYS A 22 -0.84 -16.16 17.39
C LYS A 22 -1.40 -14.77 17.67
N GLY A 23 -2.40 -14.36 16.89
CA GLY A 23 -3.10 -13.10 17.15
C GLY A 23 -3.90 -13.16 18.44
N GLU A 24 -4.33 -12.00 18.94
CA GLU A 24 -5.25 -11.89 20.09
C GLU A 24 -6.61 -12.55 19.81
N PHE A 25 -6.99 -12.66 18.53
CA PHE A 25 -8.28 -13.19 18.11
C PHE A 25 -8.30 -14.71 18.11
N SER A 26 -9.23 -15.29 18.87
CA SER A 26 -9.52 -16.73 18.86
C SER A 26 -10.12 -17.22 17.54
N ASN A 27 -10.86 -16.35 16.83
CA ASN A 27 -11.42 -16.61 15.51
C ASN A 27 -10.99 -15.50 14.54
N GLU A 28 -9.95 -15.78 13.76
CA GLU A 28 -9.36 -14.80 12.85
C GLU A 28 -10.30 -14.42 11.71
N GLU A 29 -11.10 -15.36 11.19
CA GLU A 29 -11.99 -15.06 10.07
C GLU A 29 -13.13 -14.14 10.50
N LEU A 30 -13.75 -14.42 11.66
CA LEU A 30 -14.70 -13.50 12.26
C LEU A 30 -14.05 -12.14 12.52
N ALA A 31 -12.78 -12.14 12.95
CA ALA A 31 -12.10 -10.92 13.24
C ALA A 31 -11.95 -10.03 11.99
N ARG A 32 -11.58 -10.65 10.87
CA ARG A 32 -11.45 -10.00 9.56
C ARG A 32 -12.78 -9.50 9.02
N GLN A 33 -13.84 -10.28 9.18
CA GLN A 33 -15.20 -9.90 8.78
C GLN A 33 -15.72 -8.70 9.56
N ARG A 34 -15.46 -8.65 10.87
CA ARG A 34 -15.80 -7.48 11.70
C ARG A 34 -15.00 -6.25 11.27
N ALA A 35 -13.70 -6.39 11.03
CA ALA A 35 -12.87 -5.30 10.55
C ALA A 35 -13.36 -4.73 9.21
N PHE A 36 -13.70 -5.62 8.26
CA PHE A 36 -14.33 -5.25 6.99
C PHE A 36 -15.65 -4.51 7.22
N THR A 37 -16.50 -5.02 8.10
CA THR A 37 -17.82 -4.42 8.39
C THR A 37 -17.70 -3.03 8.99
N ILE A 38 -16.74 -2.82 9.90
CA ILE A 38 -16.45 -1.50 10.46
C ILE A 38 -16.06 -0.56 9.32
N ARG A 39 -15.02 -0.90 8.54
CA ARG A 39 -14.54 -0.07 7.43
C ARG A 39 -15.62 0.22 6.39
N TYR A 40 -16.43 -0.77 6.03
CA TYR A 40 -17.57 -0.64 5.13
C TYR A 40 -18.57 0.40 5.65
N LYS A 41 -19.03 0.25 6.90
CA LYS A 41 -20.01 1.15 7.50
C LYS A 41 -19.48 2.56 7.71
N SER A 42 -18.20 2.70 8.08
CA SER A 42 -17.56 4.00 8.24
C SER A 42 -17.54 4.78 6.92
N LEU A 43 -17.22 4.11 5.81
CA LEU A 43 -17.18 4.77 4.50
C LEU A 43 -18.56 5.00 3.89
N GLU A 44 -19.55 4.14 4.18
CA GLU A 44 -20.96 4.39 3.80
C GLU A 44 -21.55 5.63 4.48
N ASN A 45 -21.09 5.95 5.70
CA ASN A 45 -21.54 7.13 6.47
C ASN A 45 -20.45 8.20 6.55
N LEU A 46 -19.56 8.26 5.55
CA LEU A 46 -18.38 9.10 5.62
C LEU A 46 -18.73 10.58 5.80
N ASP A 47 -19.79 11.06 5.15
CA ASP A 47 -20.32 12.41 5.30
C ASP A 47 -20.58 12.80 6.76
N LYS A 48 -21.26 11.93 7.52
CA LYS A 48 -21.54 12.15 8.94
C LYS A 48 -20.28 12.09 9.78
N GLN A 49 -19.41 11.13 9.48
CA GLN A 49 -18.18 10.90 10.24
C GLN A 49 -17.20 12.06 10.10
N LEU A 50 -17.12 12.65 8.90
CA LEU A 50 -16.33 13.84 8.60
C LEU A 50 -16.83 15.05 9.40
N LEU A 51 -18.15 15.30 9.41
CA LEU A 51 -18.76 16.39 10.17
C LEU A 51 -18.60 16.21 11.69
N GLU A 52 -18.75 14.97 12.18
CA GLU A 52 -18.58 14.64 13.59
C GLU A 52 -17.13 14.85 14.04
N PHE A 53 -16.16 14.36 13.25
CA PHE A 53 -14.74 14.59 13.51
C PHE A 53 -14.40 16.08 13.54
N GLU A 54 -14.83 16.85 12.54
CA GLU A 54 -14.60 18.30 12.47
C GLU A 54 -15.19 19.01 13.69
N SER A 55 -16.41 18.68 14.08
CA SER A 55 -17.05 19.25 15.27
C SER A 55 -16.23 19.01 16.54
N HIS A 56 -15.80 17.76 16.77
CA HIS A 56 -15.02 17.42 17.97
C HIS A 56 -13.61 18.02 17.94
N PHE A 57 -12.90 17.91 16.81
CA PHE A 57 -11.55 18.43 16.67
C PHE A 57 -11.51 19.95 16.87
N SER A 58 -12.47 20.68 16.29
CA SER A 58 -12.54 22.14 16.42
C SER A 58 -13.03 22.62 17.79
N LYS A 59 -13.90 21.87 18.49
CA LYS A 59 -14.25 22.17 19.90
C LYS A 59 -13.02 22.21 20.80
N HIS A 60 -12.00 21.41 20.47
CA HIS A 60 -10.75 21.37 21.20
C HIS A 60 -9.66 22.30 20.66
N GLN A 61 -10.02 23.29 19.82
CA GLN A 61 -9.12 24.27 19.20
C GLN A 61 -8.22 23.71 18.09
N GLY A 62 -8.50 22.51 17.59
CA GLY A 62 -7.87 21.99 16.37
C GLY A 62 -8.40 22.69 15.11
N LYS A 63 -7.53 22.90 14.12
CA LYS A 63 -7.87 23.55 12.84
C LYS A 63 -7.94 22.50 11.73
N LEU A 64 -9.09 22.34 11.11
CA LEU A 64 -9.27 21.42 9.99
C LEU A 64 -9.09 22.14 8.65
N ILE A 65 -8.48 21.45 7.68
CA ILE A 65 -8.21 21.94 6.33
C ILE A 65 -8.71 20.89 5.34
N TRP A 66 -9.76 21.22 4.60
CA TRP A 66 -10.33 20.35 3.56
C TRP A 66 -9.57 20.51 2.26
N ALA A 67 -8.83 19.49 1.81
CA ALA A 67 -8.07 19.52 0.57
C ALA A 67 -8.69 18.62 -0.52
N PRO A 68 -9.44 19.19 -1.49
CA PRO A 68 -10.07 18.41 -2.55
C PRO A 68 -9.06 17.74 -3.50
N LYS A 69 -7.90 18.36 -3.70
CA LYS A 69 -6.82 17.92 -4.61
C LYS A 69 -5.45 18.08 -3.98
N SER A 70 -4.48 17.30 -4.46
CA SER A 70 -3.07 17.33 -4.03
C SER A 70 -2.45 18.73 -4.07
N ASP A 71 -2.65 19.49 -5.15
CA ASP A 71 -2.03 20.81 -5.34
C ASP A 71 -2.47 21.82 -4.28
N TRP A 72 -3.72 21.70 -3.83
CA TRP A 72 -4.27 22.56 -2.78
C TRP A 72 -3.66 22.24 -1.42
N ALA A 73 -3.57 20.93 -1.08
CA ALA A 73 -2.84 20.48 0.11
C ALA A 73 -1.38 20.92 0.09
N PHE A 74 -0.71 20.80 -1.07
CA PHE A 74 0.69 21.21 -1.24
C PHE A 74 0.89 22.68 -0.88
N LYS A 75 0.05 23.56 -1.44
CA LYS A 75 0.13 25.00 -1.22
C LYS A 75 -0.10 25.34 0.26
N GLU A 76 -1.18 24.81 0.83
CA GLU A 76 -1.58 25.11 2.21
C GLU A 76 -0.54 24.61 3.23
N ILE A 77 -0.04 23.39 3.06
CA ILE A 77 1.00 22.84 3.94
C ILE A 77 2.28 23.65 3.81
N LYS A 78 2.68 24.06 2.61
CA LYS A 78 3.90 24.85 2.41
C LYS A 78 3.82 26.22 3.07
N GLU A 79 2.65 26.86 3.03
CA GLU A 79 2.39 28.14 3.70
C GLU A 79 2.39 27.98 5.22
N LEU A 80 1.75 26.92 5.73
CA LEU A 80 1.65 26.66 7.16
C LEU A 80 2.93 26.11 7.80
N ALA A 81 3.70 25.26 7.13
CA ALA A 81 4.79 24.53 7.78
C ALA A 81 6.04 25.40 8.04
N GLY A 82 6.21 26.49 7.28
CA GLY A 82 7.38 27.37 7.40
C GLY A 82 8.69 26.70 6.98
N PRO A 83 9.86 27.28 7.36
CA PRO A 83 11.16 26.82 6.88
C PRO A 83 11.73 25.64 7.67
N LYS A 84 11.32 25.44 8.93
CA LYS A 84 11.91 24.44 9.84
C LYS A 84 10.92 23.31 10.12
N VAL A 85 10.93 22.30 9.25
CA VAL A 85 9.95 21.21 9.26
C VAL A 85 10.60 19.88 9.54
N TYR A 86 9.94 19.04 10.34
CA TYR A 86 10.33 17.68 10.62
C TYR A 86 9.23 16.73 10.17
N THR A 87 9.57 15.81 9.28
CA THR A 87 8.60 14.84 8.75
C THR A 87 9.26 13.52 8.40
N ARG A 88 8.49 12.44 8.44
CA ARG A 88 8.93 11.16 7.86
C ARG A 88 8.61 11.08 6.37
N GLN A 89 9.26 10.17 5.67
CA GLN A 89 8.80 9.79 4.33
C GLN A 89 7.45 9.06 4.45
N HIS A 90 6.46 9.48 3.67
CA HIS A 90 5.13 8.88 3.71
C HIS A 90 4.43 8.97 2.34
N ARG A 91 3.56 8.01 2.04
CA ARG A 91 2.82 7.96 0.77
C ARG A 91 2.02 9.23 0.50
N LEU A 92 1.44 9.85 1.53
CA LEU A 92 0.64 11.07 1.37
C LEU A 92 1.51 12.28 1.01
N LEU A 93 2.79 12.32 1.41
CA LEU A 93 3.71 13.37 0.94
C LEU A 93 4.09 13.20 -0.52
N HIS A 94 4.24 11.94 -0.97
CA HIS A 94 4.43 11.65 -2.39
C HIS A 94 3.18 12.03 -3.17
N GLU A 95 1.99 11.63 -2.69
CA GLU A 95 0.70 11.95 -3.31
C GLU A 95 0.45 13.47 -3.42
N ILE A 96 0.91 14.25 -2.45
CA ILE A 96 0.81 15.72 -2.45
C ILE A 96 1.97 16.37 -3.24
N GLY A 97 3.01 15.63 -3.63
CA GLY A 97 4.19 16.14 -4.34
C GLY A 97 5.25 16.84 -3.45
N LEU A 98 5.06 16.82 -2.13
CA LEU A 98 6.02 17.42 -1.18
C LEU A 98 7.32 16.62 -1.08
N LEU A 99 7.26 15.29 -1.26
CA LEU A 99 8.46 14.45 -1.22
C LEU A 99 9.39 14.67 -2.42
N ASP A 100 8.82 15.00 -3.59
CA ASP A 100 9.58 15.27 -4.81
C ASP A 100 10.14 16.69 -4.82
N SER A 101 9.37 17.65 -4.31
CA SER A 101 9.79 19.05 -4.26
C SER A 101 10.92 19.33 -3.25
N LYS A 102 11.07 18.48 -2.21
CA LYS A 102 12.05 18.59 -1.11
C LYS A 102 12.35 20.04 -0.70
N PRO A 103 11.38 20.73 -0.06
CA PRO A 103 11.54 22.14 0.29
C PRO A 103 12.79 22.35 1.17
N SER A 104 13.51 23.43 0.91
CA SER A 104 14.71 23.78 1.67
C SER A 104 14.39 23.95 3.15
N GLY A 105 15.21 23.35 4.02
CA GLY A 105 15.04 23.42 5.49
C GLY A 105 14.17 22.31 6.10
N TRP A 106 13.57 21.46 5.25
CA TRP A 106 12.81 20.30 5.73
C TRP A 106 13.76 19.15 6.08
N THR A 107 13.61 18.63 7.28
CA THR A 107 14.32 17.46 7.80
C THR A 107 13.45 16.23 7.63
N TYR A 108 13.89 15.31 6.77
CA TYR A 108 13.27 14.01 6.57
C TYR A 108 13.97 12.98 7.44
N PHE A 109 13.21 12.30 8.31
CA PHE A 109 13.74 11.20 9.11
C PHE A 109 13.10 9.88 8.69
N ASP A 110 13.86 8.80 8.76
CA ASP A 110 13.31 7.47 8.60
C ASP A 110 12.70 7.01 9.93
N GLU A 111 11.54 6.36 9.89
CA GLU A 111 11.02 5.52 10.99
C GLU A 111 11.91 4.27 11.11
N SER A 112 13.17 4.49 11.48
CA SER A 112 14.15 3.44 11.72
C SER A 112 14.13 3.03 13.19
N TYR A 113 12.93 2.70 13.71
CA TYR A 113 12.82 1.79 14.86
C TYR A 113 12.87 0.33 14.42
N PHE A 114 12.71 0.07 13.13
CA PHE A 114 12.88 -1.22 12.50
C PHE A 114 14.04 -1.15 11.50
N ARG A 115 15.28 -1.18 11.98
CA ARG A 115 16.40 -1.51 11.08
C ARG A 115 16.28 -2.99 10.73
N TYR A 116 16.41 -3.26 9.44
CA TYR A 116 16.76 -4.57 8.92
C TYR A 116 17.97 -5.10 9.70
N ASN A 117 17.76 -6.12 10.54
CA ASN A 117 18.84 -6.90 11.09
C ASN A 117 19.26 -7.91 10.00
N PRO A 118 20.48 -7.83 9.44
CA PRO A 118 20.93 -8.77 8.42
C PRO A 118 20.93 -10.22 8.90
N ASP A 119 21.08 -10.43 10.21
CA ASP A 119 21.15 -11.73 10.87
C ASP A 119 19.77 -12.20 11.36
N ASN A 120 18.83 -11.27 11.57
CA ASN A 120 17.44 -11.58 11.90
C ASN A 120 16.41 -10.69 11.14
N PRO A 121 16.22 -10.93 9.83
CA PRO A 121 15.45 -10.05 8.95
C PRO A 121 13.91 -10.16 9.07
N SER A 122 13.41 -11.08 9.91
CA SER A 122 11.97 -11.39 9.99
C SER A 122 11.27 -10.75 11.18
N PHE A 123 12.05 -10.37 12.19
CA PHE A 123 11.62 -9.50 13.27
C PHE A 123 12.77 -8.55 13.59
N PRO A 124 12.60 -7.24 13.48
CA PRO A 124 13.50 -6.33 14.16
C PRO A 124 13.42 -6.65 15.65
N GLU A 125 14.44 -7.33 16.17
CA GLU A 125 14.58 -7.53 17.60
C GLU A 125 14.66 -6.18 18.29
N TRP A 126 14.04 -6.08 19.46
CA TRP A 126 14.16 -4.96 20.41
C TRP A 126 15.57 -4.83 21.00
N GLN A 127 16.63 -5.11 20.23
CA GLN A 127 17.98 -5.01 20.76
C GLN A 127 18.36 -3.55 20.95
N ASP A 128 18.53 -3.23 22.23
CA ASP A 128 18.98 -2.00 22.85
C ASP A 128 18.11 -0.77 22.62
N ALA A 129 17.13 -0.58 23.50
CA ALA A 129 16.53 0.73 23.77
C ALA A 129 17.59 1.85 23.95
N GLN A 130 18.79 1.50 24.43
CA GLN A 130 19.95 2.39 24.52
C GLN A 130 20.56 2.76 23.15
N ALA A 131 20.60 1.84 22.17
CA ALA A 131 21.05 2.13 20.81
C ALA A 131 20.02 2.97 20.04
N GLY A 132 18.72 2.71 20.25
CA GLY A 132 17.62 3.55 19.77
C GLY A 132 17.68 4.97 20.33
N GLN A 133 17.92 5.13 21.64
CA GLN A 133 18.12 6.44 22.29
C GLN A 133 19.34 7.19 21.73
N LYS A 134 20.48 6.53 21.50
CA LYS A 134 21.66 7.15 20.87
C LYS A 134 21.38 7.61 19.43
N GLN A 135 20.59 6.86 18.67
CA GLN A 135 20.19 7.25 17.31
C GLN A 135 19.17 8.39 17.29
N ILE A 136 18.23 8.45 18.25
CA ILE A 136 17.33 9.59 18.42
C ILE A 136 18.10 10.85 18.80
N ALA A 137 19.06 10.74 19.72
CA ALA A 137 19.91 11.87 20.12
C ALA A 137 20.74 12.43 18.95
N ALA A 138 21.05 11.59 17.95
CA ALA A 138 21.74 12.02 16.73
C ALA A 138 20.81 12.69 15.69
N ARG A 139 19.47 12.56 15.81
CA ARG A 139 18.53 13.26 14.93
C ARG A 139 18.55 14.76 15.24
N PRO A 140 18.35 15.64 14.24
CA PRO A 140 18.28 17.07 14.50
C PRO A 140 17.11 17.35 15.44
N GLN A 141 17.35 18.00 16.58
CA GLN A 141 16.31 18.19 17.59
C GLN A 141 15.37 19.35 17.20
N PRO A 142 14.05 19.20 17.40
CA PRO A 142 13.12 20.31 17.22
C PRO A 142 13.37 21.38 18.28
N ASP A 143 13.01 22.62 17.97
CA ASP A 143 12.84 23.68 18.95
C ASP A 143 11.40 24.19 18.93
N LYS A 144 11.13 25.23 19.72
CA LYS A 144 9.79 25.79 19.87
C LYS A 144 9.27 26.48 18.61
N ASP A 145 10.08 26.80 17.61
CA ASP A 145 9.61 27.40 16.36
C ASP A 145 9.50 26.37 15.23
N SER A 146 9.86 25.12 15.48
CA SER A 146 9.71 24.01 14.54
C SER A 146 8.25 23.65 14.26
N CYS A 147 8.01 23.14 13.05
CA CYS A 147 6.79 22.48 12.65
C CYS A 147 7.02 20.97 12.47
N ALA A 148 6.08 20.14 12.91
CA ALA A 148 6.06 18.70 12.62
C ALA A 148 4.97 18.37 11.60
N ILE A 149 5.27 17.51 10.63
CA ILE A 149 4.25 16.91 9.76
C ILE A 149 4.18 15.42 10.08
N LEU A 150 3.00 14.96 10.49
CA LEU A 150 2.75 13.61 10.96
C LEU A 150 1.58 12.96 10.21
N PHE A 151 1.50 11.64 10.27
CA PHE A 151 0.55 10.85 9.48
C PHE A 151 -0.12 9.82 10.38
N PRO A 152 -1.29 10.15 10.95
CA PRO A 152 -2.12 9.23 11.69
C PRO A 152 -2.56 8.04 10.84
N GLU A 153 -2.70 6.87 11.47
CA GLU A 153 -3.34 5.70 10.90
C GLU A 153 -4.83 5.96 10.73
N PHE A 154 -5.46 6.51 11.77
CA PHE A 154 -6.86 6.89 11.77
C PHE A 154 -7.09 8.25 12.43
N TYR A 155 -8.15 8.92 11.98
CA TYR A 155 -8.82 9.94 12.75
C TYR A 155 -10.13 9.37 13.32
N ILE A 156 -10.48 9.71 14.55
CA ILE A 156 -11.57 9.09 15.31
C ILE A 156 -12.74 10.06 15.39
N SER A 157 -13.84 9.73 14.72
CA SER A 157 -14.97 10.66 14.62
C SER A 157 -15.65 10.93 15.96
N GLU A 158 -15.79 9.92 16.81
CA GLU A 158 -16.50 9.99 18.11
C GLU A 158 -15.94 11.09 19.03
N ASN A 159 -14.64 11.36 19.00
CA ASN A 159 -14.00 12.28 19.95
C ASN A 159 -12.98 13.25 19.32
N GLY A 160 -12.83 13.26 17.99
CA GLY A 160 -11.91 14.17 17.31
C GLY A 160 -10.44 13.84 17.52
N SER A 161 -10.09 12.66 18.06
CA SER A 161 -8.69 12.29 18.26
C SER A 161 -8.05 11.67 17.02
N LEU A 162 -6.73 11.60 17.02
CA LEU A 162 -5.89 11.03 15.97
C LEU A 162 -5.10 9.88 16.56
N LEU A 163 -5.06 8.75 15.86
CA LEU A 163 -4.30 7.57 16.27
C LEU A 163 -3.00 7.46 15.48
N LEU A 164 -1.88 7.52 16.19
CA LEU A 164 -0.54 7.17 15.71
C LEU A 164 -0.18 5.77 16.22
N ALA A 165 -0.20 4.77 15.35
CA ALA A 165 0.07 3.37 15.65
C ALA A 165 1.58 3.06 15.63
N ASN A 166 2.38 3.93 16.23
CA ASN A 166 3.80 3.71 16.51
C ASN A 166 4.23 4.72 17.58
N ASN A 167 4.65 4.24 18.75
CA ASN A 167 5.12 5.08 19.84
C ASN A 167 6.61 5.45 19.65
N ASP A 168 6.95 6.10 18.53
CA ASP A 168 8.33 6.57 18.26
C ASP A 168 8.66 7.74 19.23
N PRO A 169 9.68 7.60 20.10
CA PRO A 169 10.05 8.67 21.02
C PRO A 169 10.44 9.98 20.34
N TYR A 170 10.94 9.94 19.10
CA TYR A 170 11.19 11.13 18.31
C TYR A 170 9.89 11.81 17.87
N VAL A 171 8.87 11.04 17.49
CA VAL A 171 7.53 11.60 17.21
C VAL A 171 6.93 12.22 18.47
N ASN A 172 7.10 11.60 19.64
CA ASN A 172 6.67 12.21 20.91
C ASN A 172 7.42 13.50 21.23
N ALA A 173 8.73 13.56 20.96
CA ALA A 173 9.51 14.79 21.10
C ALA A 173 9.00 15.90 20.18
N LEU A 174 8.65 15.58 18.93
CA LEU A 174 8.02 16.52 17.99
C LEU A 174 6.66 17.01 18.51
N LEU A 175 5.81 16.10 18.98
CA LEU A 175 4.48 16.45 19.51
C LEU A 175 4.56 17.39 20.73
N ASN A 176 5.59 17.24 21.57
CA ASN A 176 5.74 18.06 22.79
C ASN A 176 6.47 19.39 22.54
N THR A 177 7.33 19.46 21.52
CA THR A 177 8.24 20.61 21.32
C THR A 177 7.77 21.56 20.23
N CYS A 178 7.22 21.03 19.14
CA CYS A 178 6.85 21.85 17.98
C CYS A 178 5.66 22.77 18.31
N LYS A 179 5.79 24.05 17.97
CA LYS A 179 4.70 25.02 18.07
C LYS A 179 3.58 24.76 17.06
N ARG A 180 3.88 24.06 15.97
CA ARG A 180 2.88 23.67 14.98
C ARG A 180 3.01 22.21 14.64
N ILE A 181 1.87 21.52 14.59
CA ILE A 181 1.78 20.13 14.16
C ILE A 181 0.73 20.05 13.08
N ILE A 182 1.12 19.55 11.92
CA ILE A 182 0.24 19.32 10.78
C ILE A 182 0.10 17.81 10.61
N PHE A 183 -1.11 17.31 10.76
CA PHE A 183 -1.46 15.94 10.46
C PHE A 183 -2.02 15.86 9.05
N ILE A 184 -1.57 14.88 8.27
CA ILE A 184 -2.10 14.64 6.93
C ILE A 184 -2.78 13.28 6.92
N VAL A 185 -4.06 13.26 6.59
CA VAL A 185 -4.88 12.05 6.49
C VAL A 185 -5.67 12.07 5.20
N GLY A 186 -5.88 10.92 4.58
CA GLY A 186 -6.90 10.78 3.56
C GLY A 186 -8.30 10.75 4.18
N ILE A 187 -9.31 11.24 3.48
CA ILE A 187 -10.70 11.21 3.99
C ILE A 187 -11.19 9.80 4.29
N GLU A 188 -10.61 8.76 3.69
CA GLU A 188 -10.99 7.37 3.98
C GLU A 188 -10.46 6.85 5.32
N GLN A 189 -9.51 7.53 5.96
CA GLN A 189 -8.84 7.07 7.19
C GLN A 189 -9.68 7.28 8.46
N VAL A 190 -11.00 7.24 8.35
CA VAL A 190 -11.93 7.33 9.48
C VAL A 190 -11.91 6.05 10.33
N CYS A 191 -11.94 6.21 11.65
CA CYS A 191 -12.38 5.18 12.59
C CYS A 191 -13.58 5.73 13.39
N PRO A 192 -14.72 5.01 13.48
CA PRO A 192 -15.92 5.58 14.10
C PRO A 192 -15.73 5.87 15.59
N THR A 193 -15.28 4.84 16.32
CA THR A 193 -15.19 4.87 17.78
C THR A 193 -13.78 4.55 18.27
N MET A 194 -13.49 4.90 19.53
CA MET A 194 -12.27 4.47 20.20
C MET A 194 -12.16 2.94 20.28
N ALA A 195 -13.27 2.24 20.55
CA ALA A 195 -13.29 0.78 20.63
C ALA A 195 -12.96 0.11 19.28
N ASP A 196 -13.43 0.69 18.17
CA ASP A 196 -13.06 0.20 16.83
C ASP A 196 -11.56 0.42 16.56
N SER A 197 -10.96 1.48 17.12
CA SER A 197 -9.53 1.77 16.94
C SER A 197 -8.65 0.75 17.66
N GLU A 198 -9.01 0.33 18.87
CA GLU A 198 -8.35 -0.75 19.62
C GLU A 198 -8.40 -2.07 18.83
N TYR A 199 -9.55 -2.33 18.22
CA TYR A 199 -9.72 -3.49 17.36
C TYR A 199 -8.79 -3.48 16.14
N PHE A 200 -8.63 -2.32 15.48
CA PHE A 200 -7.66 -2.18 14.40
C PHE A 200 -6.23 -2.26 14.89
N LEU A 201 -5.91 -1.77 16.10
CA LEU A 201 -4.58 -1.86 16.71
C LEU A 201 -4.18 -3.32 16.92
N SER A 202 -5.06 -4.21 17.39
CA SER A 202 -4.77 -5.65 17.49
C SER A 202 -4.41 -6.27 16.13
N LEU A 203 -5.14 -5.88 15.07
CA LEU A 203 -4.83 -6.33 13.70
C LEU A 203 -3.52 -5.75 13.19
N LEU A 204 -3.25 -4.47 13.42
CA LEU A 204 -1.97 -3.84 13.05
C LEU A 204 -0.80 -4.47 13.80
N GLY A 205 -0.98 -4.76 15.09
CA GLY A 205 -0.06 -5.49 15.94
C GLY A 205 0.42 -6.77 15.26
N LYS A 206 -0.50 -7.64 14.88
CA LYS A 206 -0.19 -8.90 14.21
C LYS A 206 0.38 -8.71 12.80
N TYR A 207 -0.28 -7.95 11.95
CA TYR A 207 0.03 -7.95 10.51
C TYR A 207 1.13 -6.96 10.09
N ARG A 208 1.31 -5.87 10.84
CA ARG A 208 2.30 -4.83 10.55
C ARG A 208 3.55 -4.96 11.41
N PHE A 209 3.36 -5.23 12.70
CA PHE A 209 4.44 -5.25 13.69
C PHE A 209 4.84 -6.65 14.11
N GLY A 210 4.04 -7.66 13.76
CA GLY A 210 4.25 -9.05 14.15
C GLY A 210 4.29 -9.27 15.66
N LYS A 211 3.54 -8.46 16.41
CA LYS A 211 3.38 -8.57 17.87
C LYS A 211 2.05 -9.24 18.18
N SER A 212 2.06 -10.15 19.15
CA SER A 212 0.84 -10.78 19.66
C SER A 212 0.00 -9.81 20.48
N GLU A 213 0.64 -8.86 21.18
CA GLU A 213 -0.01 -7.76 21.91
C GLU A 213 0.61 -6.44 21.46
N PHE A 214 -0.21 -5.44 21.14
CA PHE A 214 0.27 -4.16 20.59
C PHE A 214 -0.12 -2.96 21.43
N ASN A 215 0.86 -2.45 22.19
CA ASN A 215 0.71 -1.29 23.07
C ASN A 215 1.53 -0.07 22.61
N ASP A 216 2.13 -0.13 21.42
CA ASP A 216 2.98 0.94 20.89
C ASP A 216 2.19 1.93 20.02
N TYR A 217 1.26 2.65 20.64
CA TYR A 217 0.45 3.65 19.97
C TYR A 217 0.30 4.93 20.80
N THR A 218 -0.22 5.97 20.17
CA THR A 218 -0.43 7.27 20.75
C THR A 218 -1.72 7.87 20.21
N PHE A 219 -2.64 8.24 21.11
CA PHE A 219 -3.76 9.11 20.76
C PHE A 219 -3.34 10.57 20.93
N VAL A 220 -3.66 11.39 19.94
CA VAL A 220 -3.45 12.82 19.94
C VAL A 220 -4.79 13.51 19.80
N SER A 221 -5.12 14.40 20.72
CA SER A 221 -6.28 15.28 20.59
C SER A 221 -5.86 16.70 20.96
N PRO A 222 -6.36 17.74 20.28
CA PRO A 222 -6.22 19.09 20.74
C PRO A 222 -6.75 19.21 22.19
N GLY A 223 -6.12 20.03 23.03
CA GLY A 223 -6.61 20.29 24.39
C GLY A 223 -6.62 19.12 25.38
N ASN A 224 -6.06 17.94 25.07
CA ASN A 224 -5.97 16.85 26.03
C ASN A 224 -4.96 17.19 27.15
N SER A 225 -5.46 17.34 28.38
CA SER A 225 -4.70 17.69 29.58
C SER A 225 -3.74 16.61 30.08
N GLN A 226 -3.82 15.39 29.54
CA GLN A 226 -2.89 14.30 29.92
C GLN A 226 -1.53 14.39 29.24
N ARG A 227 -1.38 15.25 28.23
CA ARG A 227 -0.07 15.63 27.69
C ARG A 227 0.17 17.07 28.06
N GLU A 228 1.35 17.35 28.62
CA GLU A 228 1.90 18.70 28.68
C GLU A 228 2.31 19.14 27.25
N LEU A 229 1.34 19.18 26.34
CA LEU A 229 1.50 19.88 25.08
C LEU A 229 1.81 21.33 25.43
N HIS A 230 2.74 21.94 24.71
CA HIS A 230 3.03 23.34 24.93
C HIS A 230 1.69 24.13 24.81
N PRO A 231 1.36 25.04 25.75
CA PRO A 231 0.09 25.77 25.76
C PRO A 231 -0.22 26.62 24.50
N GLN A 232 0.71 26.62 23.53
CA GLN A 232 0.65 27.38 22.28
C GLN A 232 0.82 26.48 21.03
N THR A 233 0.78 25.15 21.18
CA THR A 233 0.91 24.25 20.04
C THR A 233 -0.36 24.30 19.18
N GLU A 234 -0.23 24.81 17.97
CA GLU A 234 -1.30 24.82 16.96
C GLU A 234 -1.37 23.46 16.25
N MET A 235 -2.52 22.79 16.33
CA MET A 235 -2.75 21.52 15.62
C MET A 235 -3.62 21.74 14.39
N HIS A 236 -3.13 21.26 13.25
CA HIS A 236 -3.83 21.29 11.98
C HIS A 236 -4.04 19.88 11.46
N VAL A 237 -5.21 19.59 10.89
CA VAL A 237 -5.46 18.35 10.14
C VAL A 237 -5.80 18.70 8.70
N VAL A 238 -4.97 18.24 7.76
CA VAL A 238 -5.22 18.32 6.33
C VAL A 238 -5.91 17.02 5.91
N MET A 239 -7.20 17.12 5.56
CA MET A 239 -7.99 16.01 5.06
C MET A 239 -7.93 15.98 3.54
N LEU A 240 -7.27 14.98 2.98
CA LEU A 240 -7.02 14.83 1.56
C LEU A 240 -8.09 13.94 0.92
N ASP A 241 -8.89 14.50 0.03
CA ASP A 241 -9.79 13.73 -0.84
C ASP A 241 -9.01 13.18 -2.04
N ASN A 242 -8.55 14.07 -2.92
CA ASN A 242 -7.75 13.74 -4.09
C ASN A 242 -8.34 12.58 -4.94
N GLY A 243 -9.66 12.57 -5.13
CA GLY A 243 -10.36 11.56 -5.93
C GLY A 243 -10.89 10.36 -5.14
N ARG A 244 -10.74 10.34 -3.81
CA ARG A 244 -11.33 9.31 -2.95
C ARG A 244 -12.86 9.35 -2.98
N THR A 245 -13.45 10.54 -3.03
CA THR A 245 -14.91 10.71 -3.18
C THR A 245 -15.42 10.06 -4.47
N ASP A 246 -14.70 10.24 -5.58
CA ASP A 246 -15.05 9.60 -6.86
C ASP A 246 -14.92 8.07 -6.77
N ILE A 247 -13.84 7.57 -6.15
CA ILE A 247 -13.62 6.13 -5.93
C ILE A 247 -14.75 5.50 -5.08
N LEU A 248 -15.24 6.21 -4.07
CA LEU A 248 -16.34 5.73 -3.21
C LEU A 248 -17.62 5.45 -4.00
N GLY A 249 -17.87 6.20 -5.08
CA GLY A 249 -19.03 6.04 -5.95
C GLY A 249 -19.02 4.75 -6.79
N HIS A 250 -17.87 4.07 -6.89
CA HIS A 250 -17.72 2.87 -7.73
C HIS A 250 -17.56 1.60 -6.88
N ILE A 251 -18.52 0.66 -7.02
CA ILE A 251 -18.69 -0.49 -6.10
C ILE A 251 -17.48 -1.43 -6.03
N PRO A 252 -16.81 -1.82 -7.13
CA PRO A 252 -15.56 -2.56 -7.04
C PRO A 252 -14.42 -1.75 -6.41
N GLU A 253 -14.23 -0.51 -6.85
CA GLU A 253 -13.06 0.32 -6.59
C GLU A 253 -13.03 0.86 -5.15
N ARG A 254 -14.19 1.15 -4.55
CA ARG A 254 -14.33 1.58 -3.14
C ARG A 254 -13.67 0.62 -2.16
N GLN A 255 -13.56 -0.67 -2.48
CA GLN A 255 -12.86 -1.63 -1.62
C GLN A 255 -11.39 -1.26 -1.40
N SER A 256 -10.79 -0.53 -2.35
CA SER A 256 -9.43 0.00 -2.21
C SER A 256 -9.28 0.90 -0.99
N LEU A 257 -10.35 1.58 -0.59
CA LEU A 257 -10.37 2.54 0.51
C LEU A 257 -10.54 1.88 1.89
N TYR A 258 -10.93 0.61 1.97
CA TYR A 258 -11.06 -0.10 3.26
C TYR A 258 -9.72 -0.42 3.91
N CYS A 259 -8.64 -0.39 3.14
CA CYS A 259 -7.30 -0.72 3.61
C CYS A 259 -6.90 0.05 4.89
N ILE A 260 -6.44 -0.70 5.90
CA ILE A 260 -5.91 -0.16 7.17
C ILE A 260 -4.38 0.00 7.16
N GLN A 261 -3.74 -0.11 5.99
CA GLN A 261 -2.29 0.02 5.82
C GLN A 261 -1.43 -0.94 6.66
N CYS A 262 -1.90 -2.17 6.88
CA CYS A 262 -1.16 -3.19 7.63
C CYS A 262 0.11 -3.71 6.96
N GLY A 263 0.25 -3.56 5.63
CA GLY A 263 1.41 -4.05 4.88
C GLY A 263 1.40 -5.54 4.51
N ALA A 264 0.44 -6.33 5.00
CA ALA A 264 0.36 -7.79 4.73
C ALA A 264 0.39 -8.13 3.23
N CYS A 265 -0.36 -7.39 2.42
CA CYS A 265 -0.41 -7.63 0.98
C CYS A 265 0.91 -7.34 0.24
N LYS A 266 1.79 -6.50 0.82
CA LYS A 266 3.13 -6.27 0.29
C LYS A 266 3.97 -7.54 0.47
N GLN A 267 3.95 -8.12 1.67
CA GLN A 267 4.68 -9.33 2.02
C GLN A 267 4.26 -10.55 1.17
N GLU A 268 2.96 -10.70 0.91
CA GLU A 268 2.40 -11.84 0.16
C GLU A 268 2.49 -11.71 -1.36
N SER A 269 2.75 -10.49 -1.85
CA SER A 269 2.99 -10.29 -3.27
C SER A 269 4.38 -10.85 -3.61
N ASN A 270 4.43 -12.10 -4.09
CA ASN A 270 5.60 -12.94 -4.44
C ASN A 270 6.74 -12.27 -5.25
N HIS A 271 6.64 -10.98 -5.64
CA HIS A 271 7.70 -10.24 -6.32
C HIS A 271 8.78 -9.70 -5.36
N LEU A 272 8.56 -9.69 -4.05
CA LEU A 272 9.57 -9.22 -3.08
C LEU A 272 10.87 -10.02 -3.10
N VAL A 273 10.86 -11.25 -3.62
CA VAL A 273 12.11 -12.04 -3.82
C VAL A 273 13.03 -11.41 -4.86
N LEU A 274 12.51 -10.50 -5.68
CA LEU A 274 13.18 -10.01 -6.89
C LEU A 274 13.28 -8.48 -6.95
N ASN A 275 12.39 -7.73 -6.26
CA ASN A 275 12.46 -6.27 -6.19
C ASN A 275 11.68 -5.70 -4.99
N SER A 276 12.38 -5.36 -3.90
CA SER A 276 11.81 -4.76 -2.67
C SER A 276 11.32 -3.32 -2.83
N SER A 277 11.67 -2.65 -3.93
CA SER A 277 11.30 -1.25 -4.21
C SER A 277 9.89 -1.09 -4.75
N LYS A 278 9.17 -2.18 -5.06
CA LYS A 278 7.80 -2.10 -5.60
C LYS A 278 6.77 -1.78 -4.50
N PRO A 279 5.71 -1.00 -4.84
CA PRO A 279 4.65 -0.66 -3.90
C PRO A 279 3.79 -1.88 -3.55
N ALA A 280 3.01 -1.79 -2.47
CA ALA A 280 2.00 -2.80 -2.19
C ALA A 280 0.93 -2.79 -3.30
N ILE A 281 0.30 -3.94 -3.55
CA ILE A 281 -0.76 -4.08 -4.57
C ILE A 281 -1.88 -3.04 -4.39
N ILE A 282 -2.28 -2.77 -3.15
CA ILE A 282 -3.32 -1.80 -2.82
C ILE A 282 -2.89 -0.36 -3.10
N ASP A 283 -1.61 -0.03 -2.90
CA ASP A 283 -1.08 1.29 -3.18
C ASP A 283 -0.97 1.51 -4.68
N ALA A 284 -0.57 0.50 -5.44
CA ALA A 284 -0.55 0.55 -6.91
C ALA A 284 -1.97 0.75 -7.49
N ILE A 285 -2.97 0.06 -6.92
CA ILE A 285 -4.38 0.25 -7.30
C ILE A 285 -4.83 1.68 -7.01
N LYS A 286 -4.57 2.20 -5.79
CA LYS A 286 -4.94 3.58 -5.44
C LYS A 286 -4.24 4.60 -6.34
N GLN A 287 -2.95 4.41 -6.65
CA GLN A 287 -2.22 5.29 -7.57
C GLN A 287 -2.83 5.27 -8.97
N ALA A 288 -3.23 4.11 -9.50
CA ALA A 288 -3.90 4.04 -10.81
C ALA A 288 -5.26 4.76 -10.81
N LEU A 289 -6.01 4.73 -9.69
CA LEU A 289 -7.29 5.42 -9.55
C LEU A 289 -7.13 6.95 -9.42
N VAL A 290 -6.14 7.40 -8.64
CA VAL A 290 -5.92 8.82 -8.33
C VAL A 290 -5.10 9.53 -9.43
N GLU A 291 -4.04 8.89 -9.90
CA GLU A 291 -3.09 9.43 -10.90
C GLU A 291 -3.28 8.77 -12.28
N GLY A 292 -4.50 8.32 -12.59
CA GLY A 292 -4.82 7.52 -13.77
C GLY A 292 -4.55 8.19 -15.13
N SER A 293 -4.19 9.48 -15.15
CA SER A 293 -3.69 10.16 -16.35
C SER A 293 -2.32 9.64 -16.81
N GLN A 294 -1.50 9.08 -15.90
CA GLN A 294 -0.19 8.56 -16.24
C GLN A 294 -0.27 7.05 -16.52
N GLU A 295 0.05 6.67 -17.76
CA GLU A 295 0.01 5.27 -18.24
C GLU A 295 0.84 4.31 -17.36
N LYS A 296 1.95 4.81 -16.80
CA LYS A 296 2.86 4.03 -15.95
C LYS A 296 2.17 3.38 -14.74
N HIS A 297 1.17 4.05 -14.13
CA HIS A 297 0.48 3.52 -12.95
C HIS A 297 -0.44 2.35 -13.30
N TRP A 298 -1.09 2.42 -14.47
CA TRP A 298 -1.88 1.30 -15.00
C TRP A 298 -1.00 0.11 -15.38
N GLN A 299 0.16 0.38 -15.98
CA GLN A 299 1.11 -0.67 -16.36
C GLN A 299 1.69 -1.40 -15.15
N ALA A 300 1.97 -0.70 -14.06
CA ALA A 300 2.46 -1.30 -12.82
C ALA A 300 1.51 -2.38 -12.27
N LEU A 301 0.21 -2.31 -12.57
CA LEU A 301 -0.76 -3.33 -12.14
C LEU A 301 -0.49 -4.70 -12.77
N PHE A 302 0.12 -4.76 -13.96
CA PHE A 302 0.41 -6.02 -14.66
C PHE A 302 1.58 -6.80 -14.05
N ASP A 303 2.37 -6.15 -13.19
CA ASP A 303 3.50 -6.76 -12.50
C ASP A 303 3.10 -7.69 -11.34
N PHE A 304 1.88 -7.53 -10.81
CA PHE A 304 1.43 -8.30 -9.65
C PHE A 304 0.95 -9.71 -10.05
N PRO A 305 1.34 -10.78 -9.33
CA PRO A 305 0.82 -12.11 -9.61
C PRO A 305 -0.65 -12.24 -9.16
N LEU A 306 -1.44 -13.05 -9.87
CA LEU A 306 -2.84 -13.35 -9.54
C LEU A 306 -2.99 -14.56 -8.59
N SER A 307 -2.04 -14.73 -7.66
CA SER A 307 -1.99 -15.90 -6.76
C SER A 307 -3.16 -15.98 -5.78
N GLY A 308 -3.78 -14.84 -5.44
CA GLY A 308 -4.86 -14.76 -4.46
C GLY A 308 -4.42 -14.72 -2.99
N ARG A 309 -3.13 -14.92 -2.69
CA ARG A 309 -2.61 -14.90 -1.30
C ARG A 309 -2.89 -13.58 -0.60
N ALA A 310 -2.63 -12.46 -1.28
CA ALA A 310 -2.90 -11.13 -0.74
C ALA A 310 -4.38 -10.94 -0.33
N SER A 311 -5.35 -11.50 -1.08
CA SER A 311 -6.77 -11.50 -0.66
C SER A 311 -6.99 -12.37 0.58
N GLN A 312 -6.39 -13.58 0.59
CA GLN A 312 -6.54 -14.54 1.69
C GLN A 312 -5.98 -14.05 3.01
N ASP A 313 -4.93 -13.23 2.98
CA ASP A 313 -4.24 -12.72 4.17
C ASP A 313 -4.63 -11.30 4.57
N CYS A 314 -5.50 -10.63 3.80
CA CYS A 314 -5.93 -9.28 4.11
C CYS A 314 -6.71 -9.26 5.43
N PRO A 315 -6.27 -8.52 6.47
CA PRO A 315 -6.95 -8.48 7.78
C PRO A 315 -8.33 -7.82 7.75
N VAL A 316 -8.68 -7.19 6.63
CA VAL A 316 -9.96 -6.49 6.43
C VAL A 316 -10.72 -7.03 5.22
N ASN A 317 -10.47 -8.28 4.81
CA ASN A 317 -11.22 -8.99 3.75
C ASN A 317 -11.41 -8.21 2.43
N VAL A 318 -10.44 -7.38 2.04
CA VAL A 318 -10.44 -6.76 0.71
C VAL A 318 -10.09 -7.82 -0.31
N ASP A 319 -10.91 -8.00 -1.35
CA ASP A 319 -10.61 -8.91 -2.44
C ASP A 319 -9.61 -8.28 -3.43
N LEU A 320 -8.34 -8.26 -3.02
CA LEU A 320 -7.25 -7.67 -3.79
C LEU A 320 -7.05 -8.34 -5.16
N LYS A 321 -7.30 -9.65 -5.27
CA LYS A 321 -7.24 -10.40 -6.53
C LYS A 321 -8.36 -9.97 -7.48
N GLY A 322 -9.61 -9.96 -7.02
CA GLY A 322 -10.75 -9.53 -7.82
C GLY A 322 -10.62 -8.08 -8.23
N LEU A 323 -10.23 -7.22 -7.29
CA LEU A 323 -9.96 -5.80 -7.54
C LEU A 323 -8.84 -5.61 -8.56
N LEU A 324 -7.73 -6.35 -8.47
CA LEU A 324 -6.64 -6.26 -9.46
C LEU A 324 -7.10 -6.69 -10.86
N LEU A 325 -7.91 -7.74 -10.97
CA LEU A 325 -8.47 -8.19 -12.25
C LEU A 325 -9.37 -7.11 -12.87
N HIS A 326 -10.24 -6.52 -12.06
CA HIS A 326 -11.10 -5.40 -12.45
C HIS A 326 -10.28 -4.21 -12.94
N MET A 327 -9.26 -3.82 -12.17
CA MET A 327 -8.38 -2.70 -12.54
C MET A 327 -7.59 -2.95 -13.84
N ARG A 328 -7.15 -4.19 -14.10
CA ARG A 328 -6.52 -4.56 -15.38
C ARG A 328 -7.51 -4.51 -16.54
N GLN A 329 -8.77 -4.90 -16.32
CA GLN A 329 -9.82 -4.75 -17.32
C GLN A 329 -10.06 -3.28 -17.65
N LEU A 330 -10.10 -2.39 -16.65
CA LEU A 330 -10.17 -0.95 -16.85
C LEU A 330 -8.96 -0.41 -17.62
N ALA A 331 -7.75 -0.88 -17.32
CA ALA A 331 -6.55 -0.50 -18.06
C ALA A 331 -6.66 -0.83 -19.55
N VAL A 332 -7.14 -2.03 -19.89
CA VAL A 332 -7.29 -2.47 -21.29
C VAL A 332 -8.42 -1.72 -22.00
N THR A 333 -9.59 -1.61 -21.36
CA THR A 333 -10.77 -0.97 -21.94
C THR A 333 -10.61 0.55 -22.09
N GLY A 334 -9.94 1.19 -21.13
CA GLY A 334 -9.56 2.60 -21.14
C GLY A 334 -8.38 2.94 -22.06
N LYS A 335 -7.81 1.96 -22.78
CA LYS A 335 -6.65 2.13 -23.68
C LYS A 335 -5.41 2.68 -22.96
N HIS A 336 -5.21 2.30 -21.71
CA HIS A 336 -3.98 2.58 -20.95
C HIS A 336 -2.86 1.55 -21.22
N ALA A 337 -2.99 0.77 -22.30
CA ALA A 337 -1.97 -0.16 -22.78
C ALA A 337 -1.14 0.47 -23.90
N PRO A 338 0.19 0.23 -23.96
CA PRO A 338 1.02 0.74 -25.02
C PRO A 338 0.48 0.33 -26.39
N ARG A 339 0.44 1.28 -27.33
CA ARG A 339 -0.09 1.01 -28.68
C ARG A 339 0.64 -0.15 -29.36
N GLY A 340 1.95 -0.28 -29.15
CA GLY A 340 2.75 -1.38 -29.68
C GLY A 340 2.31 -2.74 -29.15
N GLU A 341 1.97 -2.83 -27.86
CA GLU A 341 1.44 -4.05 -27.26
C GLU A 341 0.07 -4.41 -27.84
N SER A 342 -0.80 -3.41 -27.99
CA SER A 342 -2.12 -3.60 -28.60
C SER A 342 -2.03 -4.20 -30.01
N TYR A 343 -1.11 -3.69 -30.85
CA TYR A 343 -0.87 -4.26 -32.19
C TYR A 343 -0.28 -5.67 -32.12
N ALA A 344 0.63 -5.93 -31.19
CA ALA A 344 1.19 -7.27 -30.99
C ALA A 344 0.09 -8.29 -30.64
N TRP A 345 -0.84 -7.94 -29.74
CA TRP A 345 -1.99 -8.79 -29.41
C TRP A 345 -2.94 -9.02 -30.58
N ILE A 346 -3.21 -7.99 -31.40
CA ILE A 346 -4.03 -8.13 -32.61
C ILE A 346 -3.36 -9.08 -33.62
N ALA A 347 -2.06 -8.90 -33.86
CA ALA A 347 -1.28 -9.77 -34.75
C ALA A 347 -1.24 -11.21 -34.22
N TRP A 348 -0.99 -11.38 -32.93
CA TRP A 348 -1.00 -12.68 -32.26
C TRP A 348 -2.36 -13.37 -32.36
N LYS A 349 -3.46 -12.65 -32.08
CA LYS A 349 -4.83 -13.14 -32.25
C LYS A 349 -5.07 -13.60 -33.69
N LYS A 350 -4.69 -12.79 -34.69
CA LYS A 350 -4.85 -13.15 -36.10
C LYS A 350 -4.05 -14.40 -36.48
N ALA A 351 -2.85 -14.55 -35.94
CA ALA A 351 -2.02 -15.74 -36.14
C ALA A 351 -2.62 -16.98 -35.48
N MET A 352 -3.05 -16.89 -34.22
CA MET A 352 -3.63 -17.99 -33.46
C MET A 352 -5.02 -18.42 -33.95
N MET A 353 -5.81 -17.52 -34.54
CA MET A 353 -7.09 -17.87 -35.16
C MET A 353 -6.96 -18.43 -36.58
N SER A 354 -5.75 -18.46 -37.15
CA SER A 354 -5.52 -18.98 -38.50
C SER A 354 -5.11 -20.45 -38.47
N ARG A 355 -6.02 -21.35 -38.87
CA ARG A 355 -5.74 -22.79 -38.97
C ARG A 355 -4.56 -23.10 -39.91
N LYS A 356 -4.40 -22.32 -41.00
CA LYS A 356 -3.23 -22.44 -41.90
C LYS A 356 -1.90 -22.21 -41.18
N TRP A 357 -1.83 -21.24 -40.25
CA TRP A 357 -0.63 -20.99 -39.46
C TRP A 357 -0.43 -22.01 -38.34
N LEU A 358 -1.52 -22.44 -37.69
CA LEU A 358 -1.47 -23.49 -36.68
C LEU A 358 -1.08 -24.85 -37.25
N ASN A 359 -1.34 -25.13 -38.54
CA ASN A 359 -0.96 -26.38 -39.19
C ASN A 359 0.43 -26.33 -39.87
N LYS A 360 1.16 -25.20 -39.83
CA LYS A 360 2.53 -25.16 -40.35
C LYS A 360 3.45 -26.08 -39.52
N GLY A 361 4.40 -26.72 -40.20
CA GLY A 361 5.38 -27.64 -39.61
C GLY A 361 6.23 -27.02 -38.50
N ALA A 362 6.67 -27.86 -37.57
CA ALA A 362 7.34 -27.44 -36.34
C ALA A 362 8.64 -26.67 -36.55
N GLN A 363 9.36 -26.93 -37.65
CA GLN A 363 10.62 -26.27 -37.96
C GLN A 363 10.47 -24.75 -38.06
N ILE A 364 9.43 -24.28 -38.76
CA ILE A 364 9.14 -22.84 -38.90
C ILE A 364 8.78 -22.24 -37.54
N LYS A 365 7.96 -22.94 -36.74
CA LYS A 365 7.55 -22.44 -35.43
C LYS A 365 8.70 -22.41 -34.42
N ASN A 366 9.53 -23.46 -34.38
CA ASN A 366 10.72 -23.54 -33.55
C ASN A 366 11.74 -22.46 -33.92
N PHE A 367 11.93 -22.19 -35.22
CA PHE A 367 12.76 -21.08 -35.68
C PHE A 367 12.19 -19.72 -35.25
N THR A 368 10.90 -19.50 -35.45
CA THR A 368 10.24 -18.23 -35.12
C THR A 368 10.28 -17.96 -33.62
N LEU A 369 9.97 -18.97 -32.79
CA LEU A 369 10.03 -18.89 -31.33
C LEU A 369 11.44 -18.57 -30.85
N LYS A 370 12.45 -19.31 -31.32
CA LYS A 370 13.84 -19.10 -30.93
C LYS A 370 14.41 -17.77 -31.40
N SER A 371 14.00 -17.26 -32.56
CA SER A 371 14.55 -16.01 -33.10
C SER A 371 13.89 -14.77 -32.49
N PHE A 372 12.57 -14.77 -32.31
CA PHE A 372 11.85 -13.58 -31.83
C PHE A 372 11.80 -13.47 -30.32
N PHE A 373 11.77 -14.59 -29.58
CA PHE A 373 11.58 -14.56 -28.14
C PHE A 373 12.85 -14.88 -27.34
N LYS A 374 14.00 -15.14 -27.99
CA LYS A 374 15.26 -15.53 -27.31
C LYS A 374 15.61 -14.65 -26.12
N LYS A 375 15.55 -13.33 -26.35
CA LYS A 375 15.93 -12.32 -25.36
C LYS A 375 14.90 -12.20 -24.23
N SER A 376 13.63 -12.43 -24.52
CA SER A 376 12.52 -12.31 -23.55
C SER A 376 12.26 -13.58 -22.75
N TRP A 377 12.70 -14.75 -23.23
CA TRP A 377 12.51 -16.04 -22.56
C TRP A 377 13.47 -16.26 -21.38
N GLY A 378 14.59 -15.53 -21.38
CA GLY A 378 15.61 -15.56 -20.34
C GLY A 378 16.60 -16.72 -20.49
N GLU A 379 17.80 -16.52 -19.96
CA GLU A 379 18.93 -17.46 -20.12
C GLU A 379 18.75 -18.79 -19.38
N GLN A 380 17.85 -18.84 -18.39
CA GLN A 380 17.61 -20.03 -17.56
C GLN A 380 16.40 -20.86 -17.99
N ARG A 381 15.76 -20.53 -19.12
CA ARG A 381 14.61 -21.27 -19.64
C ARG A 381 14.94 -21.81 -21.02
N GLU A 382 14.70 -23.09 -21.22
CA GLU A 382 14.71 -23.67 -22.56
C GLU A 382 13.37 -23.40 -23.26
N PHE A 383 13.42 -23.13 -24.56
CA PHE A 383 12.19 -23.07 -25.33
C PHE A 383 11.56 -24.46 -25.43
N PRO A 384 10.23 -24.58 -25.27
CA PRO A 384 9.55 -25.83 -25.56
C PRO A 384 9.81 -26.21 -27.02
N LYS A 385 10.25 -27.45 -27.26
CA LYS A 385 10.42 -27.99 -28.61
C LYS A 385 9.04 -28.37 -29.14
N ILE A 386 8.57 -27.67 -30.16
CA ILE A 386 7.34 -28.03 -30.86
C ILE A 386 7.59 -29.33 -31.62
N THR A 387 6.69 -30.30 -31.46
CA THR A 387 6.71 -31.60 -32.14
C THR A 387 6.45 -31.44 -33.64
N ASP A 388 7.13 -32.25 -34.46
CA ASP A 388 7.03 -32.16 -35.93
C ASP A 388 5.60 -32.31 -36.45
N LYS A 389 4.78 -33.13 -35.78
CA LYS A 389 3.36 -33.29 -36.07
C LYS A 389 2.53 -32.21 -35.39
N SER A 390 1.62 -31.59 -36.14
CA SER A 390 0.59 -30.74 -35.54
C SER A 390 -0.46 -31.58 -34.82
N PHE A 391 -1.20 -30.99 -33.88
CA PHE A 391 -2.33 -31.67 -33.22
C PHE A 391 -3.35 -32.20 -34.24
N ASN A 392 -3.58 -31.46 -35.33
CA ASN A 392 -4.50 -31.85 -36.39
C ASN A 392 -4.01 -33.08 -37.16
N ASP A 393 -2.72 -33.15 -37.49
CA ASP A 393 -2.14 -34.31 -38.17
C ASP A 393 -2.14 -35.54 -37.26
N TRP A 394 -1.77 -35.36 -36.00
CA TRP A 394 -1.86 -36.41 -34.99
C TRP A 394 -3.31 -36.91 -34.81
N TRP A 395 -4.30 -36.02 -34.76
CA TRP A 395 -5.71 -36.38 -34.64
C TRP A 395 -6.22 -37.18 -35.85
N LEU A 396 -5.89 -36.74 -37.07
CA LEU A 396 -6.25 -37.45 -38.31
C LEU A 396 -5.60 -38.86 -38.37
N GLU A 397 -4.37 -39.00 -37.88
CA GLU A 397 -3.66 -40.27 -37.86
C GLU A 397 -4.19 -41.25 -36.81
N THR A 398 -4.62 -40.76 -35.63
CA THR A 398 -4.96 -41.60 -34.47
C THR A 398 -6.46 -41.80 -34.23
N ARG A 399 -7.30 -40.84 -34.62
CA ARG A 399 -8.76 -40.89 -34.38
C ARG A 399 -9.61 -40.66 -35.62
N GLY A 400 -9.08 -39.95 -36.62
CA GLY A 400 -9.78 -39.71 -37.90
C GLY A 400 -9.95 -40.95 -38.79
N LYS A 401 -9.41 -42.11 -38.40
CA LYS A 401 -9.57 -43.39 -39.11
C LYS A 401 -10.69 -44.28 -38.58
N GLU A 402 -11.28 -43.96 -37.42
CA GLU A 402 -12.38 -44.75 -36.84
C GLU A 402 -13.77 -44.29 -37.30
N GLU A 403 -13.89 -43.12 -37.95
CA GLU A 403 -15.16 -42.55 -38.43
C GLU A 403 -15.20 -42.33 -39.96
N ALA A 404 -14.37 -43.05 -40.74
CA ALA A 404 -14.35 -42.97 -42.21
C ALA A 404 -14.92 -44.22 -42.88
#